data_AF-A0A1L9SIP3-F1
#
_entry.id   AF-A0A1L9SIP3-F1
#
_cell.length_a   1.000
_cell.length_b   1.000
_cell.length_c   1.000
_cell.angle_alpha   90.00
_cell.angle_beta   90.00
_cell.angle_gamma   90.00
#
_symmetry.space_group_name_H-M   'P 1'
#
loop_
_entity.id
_entity.type
_entity.pdbx_description
1 polymer ?
#
loop_
_entity_poly.entity_id
_entity_poly.type
_entity_poly.pdbx_seq_one_letter_code
_entity_poly.pdbx_strand_id
1 'polypeptide(L)'
;MSDDAYLSFLDKANKDLDAGRQTQTQPQTQSQGDGRTKSLDVAASEIPAPLMGVEVYYVSETDEPFEPVVLAWEGAKRGVWPGTKQFASLISSNEPPVETMSPASFDPRDQYASVFKAVRAAVGGSEVDQAGVDVKVYRVEVGSSTVEYWVVALDAGGRLVGLKAQGVET
;
A
#
# COMPACT_ATOMS: atom_id res chain seq x y z
N MET A 1 -38.90 16.49 31.88
CA MET A 1 -38.57 15.76 30.63
C MET A 1 -37.67 16.70 29.85
N SER A 2 -36.36 16.46 29.86
CA SER A 2 -35.38 17.41 29.35
C SER A 2 -34.67 16.83 28.14
N ASP A 3 -34.93 17.46 26.98
CA ASP A 3 -34.26 17.29 25.68
C ASP A 3 -32.72 17.31 25.77
N ASP A 4 -32.17 17.86 26.85
CA ASP A 4 -30.73 18.03 27.08
C ASP A 4 -29.97 16.69 27.22
N ALA A 5 -30.61 15.65 27.75
CA ALA A 5 -30.02 14.32 27.86
C ALA A 5 -29.95 13.59 26.51
N TYR A 6 -30.88 13.88 25.58
CA TYR A 6 -30.90 13.29 24.25
C TYR A 6 -29.79 13.90 23.38
N LEU A 7 -29.60 15.22 23.44
CA LEU A 7 -28.50 15.91 22.76
C LEU A 7 -27.13 15.44 23.25
N SER A 8 -26.99 15.22 24.56
CA SER A 8 -25.74 14.73 25.14
C SER A 8 -25.36 13.32 24.66
N PHE A 9 -26.33 12.47 24.31
CA PHE A 9 -26.08 11.15 23.75
C PHE A 9 -25.67 11.21 22.27
N LEU A 10 -26.29 12.11 21.49
CA LEU A 10 -25.90 12.38 20.10
C LEU A 10 -24.50 12.99 19.99
N ASP A 11 -24.16 13.96 20.84
CA ASP A 11 -22.84 14.60 20.84
C ASP A 11 -21.74 13.62 21.26
N LYS A 12 -22.05 12.73 22.21
CA LYS A 12 -21.09 11.73 22.71
C LYS A 12 -20.79 10.63 21.70
N ALA A 13 -21.79 10.18 20.94
CA ALA A 13 -21.58 9.24 19.83
C ALA A 13 -20.76 9.86 18.69
N ASN A 14 -20.99 11.15 18.39
CA ASN A 14 -20.24 11.86 17.35
C ASN A 14 -18.79 12.15 17.76
N LYS A 15 -18.50 12.39 19.04
CA LYS A 15 -17.12 12.57 19.54
C LYS A 15 -16.30 11.27 19.54
N ASP A 16 -16.91 10.12 19.84
CA ASP A 16 -16.23 8.82 19.71
C ASP A 16 -15.99 8.45 18.23
N LEU A 17 -16.93 8.83 17.34
CA LEU A 17 -16.73 8.72 15.89
C LEU A 17 -15.66 9.68 15.36
N ASP A 18 -15.52 10.91 15.87
CA ASP A 18 -14.47 11.83 15.42
C ASP A 18 -13.08 11.39 15.92
N ALA A 19 -12.99 10.84 17.14
CA ALA A 19 -11.76 10.19 17.64
C ALA A 19 -11.40 8.90 16.86
N GLY A 20 -12.38 8.22 16.27
CA GLY A 20 -12.20 7.06 15.39
C GLY A 20 -12.14 7.37 13.89
N ARG A 21 -12.39 8.63 13.47
CA ARG A 21 -12.43 9.07 12.07
C ARG A 21 -11.35 10.08 11.73
N GLN A 22 -10.66 10.62 12.74
CA GLN A 22 -9.34 11.26 12.56
C GLN A 22 -8.21 10.26 12.20
N THR A 23 -8.50 8.96 12.10
CA THR A 23 -7.59 7.93 11.54
C THR A 23 -7.85 7.61 10.06
N GLN A 24 -8.83 8.26 9.40
CA GLN A 24 -9.09 8.08 7.96
C GLN A 24 -8.84 9.36 7.18
N THR A 25 -7.59 9.85 7.23
CA THR A 25 -6.88 10.61 6.18
C THR A 25 -5.61 11.19 6.80
N GLN A 26 -4.67 10.31 7.14
CA GLN A 26 -3.29 10.71 7.39
C GLN A 26 -2.38 9.56 6.98
N PRO A 27 -1.31 9.80 6.19
CA PRO A 27 -0.28 8.81 5.97
C PRO A 27 0.32 8.48 7.33
N GLN A 28 0.03 7.29 7.88
CA GLN A 28 0.61 6.84 9.14
C GLN A 28 2.09 6.53 8.92
N THR A 29 2.92 7.56 8.92
CA THR A 29 4.35 7.47 9.20
C THR A 29 4.52 7.33 10.71
N GLN A 30 4.38 6.12 11.24
CA GLN A 30 4.82 5.77 12.59
C GLN A 30 5.06 4.25 12.65
N SER A 31 6.23 3.83 12.16
CA SER A 31 6.80 2.54 12.50
C SER A 31 7.33 2.63 13.93
N GLN A 32 6.59 2.06 14.88
CA GLN A 32 7.09 1.71 16.22
C GLN A 32 6.06 0.78 16.87
N GLY A 33 6.39 -0.52 17.01
CA GLY A 33 5.68 -1.41 17.94
C GLY A 33 5.33 -2.80 17.41
N ASP A 34 4.42 -2.91 16.44
CA ASP A 34 3.70 -4.17 16.19
C ASP A 34 3.66 -4.52 14.70
N GLY A 35 4.72 -5.12 14.16
CA GLY A 35 4.74 -5.71 12.80
C GLY A 35 4.48 -4.76 11.62
N ARG A 36 3.99 -3.54 11.84
CA ARG A 36 3.38 -2.69 10.82
C ARG A 36 4.41 -2.15 9.85
N THR A 37 4.12 -2.32 8.56
CA THR A 37 4.93 -1.84 7.45
C THR A 37 4.56 -0.40 7.07
N LYS A 38 5.57 0.36 6.64
CA LYS A 38 5.46 1.71 6.11
C LYS A 38 5.26 1.66 4.61
N SER A 39 4.21 2.31 4.10
CA SER A 39 3.87 2.38 2.67
C SER A 39 4.18 3.73 2.01
N LEU A 40 4.29 4.81 2.77
CA LEU A 40 4.44 6.18 2.25
C LEU A 40 5.64 6.92 2.87
N ASP A 41 6.50 7.46 2.02
CA ASP A 41 7.60 8.39 2.34
C ASP A 41 7.29 9.84 1.95
N VAL A 42 6.18 10.07 1.26
CA VAL A 42 5.77 11.37 0.71
C VAL A 42 4.45 11.84 1.31
N ALA A 43 4.11 13.11 1.11
CA ALA A 43 2.80 13.62 1.50
C ALA A 43 1.69 13.00 0.63
N ALA A 44 0.45 12.94 1.15
CA ALA A 44 -0.69 12.39 0.41
C ALA A 44 -0.94 13.09 -0.94
N SER A 45 -0.59 14.38 -1.06
CA SER A 45 -0.68 15.16 -2.30
C SER A 45 0.29 14.71 -3.39
N GLU A 46 1.32 13.94 -3.05
CA GLU A 46 2.34 13.44 -3.97
C GLU A 46 2.06 12.00 -4.44
N ILE A 47 0.98 11.38 -3.95
CA ILE A 47 0.53 10.07 -4.39
C ILE A 47 -0.02 10.20 -5.82
N PRO A 48 0.50 9.44 -6.80
CA PRO A 48 -0.02 9.47 -8.16
C PRO A 48 -1.51 9.13 -8.23
N ALA A 49 -2.27 9.98 -8.92
CA ALA A 49 -3.72 9.81 -9.11
C ALA A 49 -4.14 8.42 -9.61
N PRO A 50 -3.39 7.74 -10.52
CA PRO A 50 -3.74 6.40 -10.96
C PRO A 50 -3.84 5.36 -9.84
N LEU A 51 -3.08 5.52 -8.73
CA LEU A 51 -3.11 4.59 -7.61
C LEU A 51 -4.35 4.77 -6.72
N MET A 52 -4.87 6.00 -6.63
CA MET A 52 -6.04 6.30 -5.81
C MET A 52 -7.36 5.82 -6.43
N GLY A 53 -7.38 5.58 -7.74
CA GLY A 53 -8.58 5.16 -8.48
C GLY A 53 -8.81 3.65 -8.55
N VAL A 54 -8.01 2.84 -7.85
CA VAL A 54 -8.13 1.38 -7.89
C VAL A 54 -9.09 0.90 -6.83
N GLU A 55 -10.33 0.64 -7.24
CA GLU A 55 -11.39 0.06 -6.40
C GLU A 55 -11.43 -1.47 -6.57
N VAL A 56 -10.29 -2.12 -6.32
CA VAL A 56 -10.19 -3.59 -6.32
C VAL A 56 -9.77 -4.05 -4.93
N TYR A 57 -10.27 -5.21 -4.53
CA TYR A 57 -9.97 -5.84 -3.26
C TYR A 57 -9.19 -7.13 -3.50
N TYR A 58 -8.17 -7.37 -2.68
CA TYR A 58 -7.42 -8.60 -2.69
C TYR A 58 -8.26 -9.71 -2.06
N VAL A 59 -8.68 -10.65 -2.91
CA VAL A 59 -9.53 -11.77 -2.53
C VAL A 59 -8.74 -12.70 -1.62
N SER A 60 -9.04 -12.64 -0.33
CA SER A 60 -8.51 -13.49 0.74
C SER A 60 -9.63 -13.68 1.78
N GLU A 61 -9.32 -14.22 2.97
CA GLU A 61 -10.36 -14.36 4.00
C GLU A 61 -10.97 -13.03 4.47
N THR A 62 -10.25 -11.91 4.29
CA THR A 62 -10.69 -10.59 4.78
C THR A 62 -10.99 -9.55 3.69
N ASP A 63 -10.83 -9.91 2.41
CA ASP A 63 -11.11 -9.02 1.26
C ASP A 63 -10.57 -7.58 1.43
N GLU A 64 -9.25 -7.43 1.59
CA GLU A 64 -8.62 -6.14 1.89
C GLU A 64 -8.46 -5.25 0.64
N PRO A 65 -8.63 -3.92 0.75
CA PRO A 65 -8.37 -3.01 -0.36
C PRO A 65 -6.88 -2.92 -0.68
N PHE A 66 -6.56 -2.49 -1.91
CA PHE A 66 -5.20 -2.09 -2.26
C PHE A 66 -4.89 -0.67 -1.74
N GLU A 67 -3.79 -0.52 -1.01
CA GLU A 67 -3.30 0.74 -0.49
C GLU A 67 -2.15 1.32 -1.33
N PRO A 68 -2.08 2.64 -1.56
CA PRO A 68 -0.99 3.27 -2.29
C PRO A 68 0.36 3.14 -1.56
N VAL A 69 1.39 2.93 -2.37
CA VAL A 69 2.79 2.83 -1.93
C VAL A 69 3.62 3.86 -2.69
N VAL A 70 4.36 4.67 -1.95
CA VAL A 70 5.36 5.60 -2.50
C VAL A 70 6.53 5.66 -1.52
N LEU A 71 7.60 4.92 -1.80
CA LEU A 71 8.79 4.83 -0.96
C LEU A 71 10.00 5.49 -1.61
N ALA A 72 10.86 6.11 -0.82
CA ALA A 72 12.09 6.71 -1.29
C ALA A 72 13.13 5.63 -1.60
N TRP A 73 13.62 5.58 -2.84
CA TRP A 73 14.62 4.61 -3.27
C TRP A 73 15.50 5.19 -4.37
N GLU A 74 16.66 5.70 -3.99
CA GLU A 74 17.63 6.31 -4.92
C GLU A 74 18.10 5.36 -6.02
N GLY A 75 18.09 4.04 -5.77
CA GLY A 75 18.40 3.02 -6.77
C GLY A 75 17.47 3.07 -7.99
N ALA A 76 16.23 3.55 -7.84
CA ALA A 76 15.27 3.67 -8.93
C ALA A 76 15.74 4.61 -10.04
N LYS A 77 16.48 5.69 -9.71
CA LYS A 77 17.07 6.60 -10.72
C LYS A 77 18.04 5.87 -11.68
N ARG A 78 18.59 4.74 -11.23
CA ARG A 78 19.55 3.90 -11.95
C ARG A 78 18.92 2.61 -12.49
N GLY A 79 17.61 2.44 -12.35
CA GLY A 79 16.92 1.19 -12.70
C GLY A 79 17.29 0.00 -11.79
N VAL A 80 17.86 0.26 -10.61
CA VAL A 80 18.28 -0.79 -9.67
C VAL A 80 17.13 -1.07 -8.71
N TRP A 81 16.66 -2.31 -8.68
CA TRP A 81 15.63 -2.77 -7.75
C TRP A 81 16.22 -3.01 -6.34
N PRO A 82 15.46 -2.75 -5.26
CA PRO A 82 15.88 -3.19 -3.94
C PRO A 82 15.86 -4.73 -3.87
N GLY A 83 16.92 -5.31 -3.30
CA GLY A 83 16.89 -6.71 -2.90
C GLY A 83 15.92 -6.96 -1.75
N THR A 84 15.63 -8.21 -1.41
CA THR A 84 14.67 -8.57 -0.35
C THR A 84 15.00 -7.93 0.99
N LYS A 85 16.28 -7.98 1.42
CA LYS A 85 16.73 -7.31 2.64
C LYS A 85 16.56 -5.79 2.60
N GLN A 86 16.97 -5.15 1.51
CA GLN A 86 16.84 -3.70 1.36
C GLN A 86 15.38 -3.27 1.37
N PHE A 87 14.51 -4.03 0.71
CA PHE A 87 13.07 -3.78 0.74
C PHE A 87 12.51 -3.94 2.15
N ALA A 88 12.90 -5.00 2.87
CA ALA A 88 12.51 -5.19 4.27
C ALA A 88 12.89 -3.99 5.16
N SER A 89 14.12 -3.48 5.03
CA SER A 89 14.57 -2.31 5.80
C SER A 89 13.86 -1.01 5.39
N LEU A 90 13.36 -0.90 4.15
CA LEU A 90 12.59 0.27 3.69
C LEU A 90 11.21 0.33 4.33
N ILE A 91 10.55 -0.83 4.47
CA ILE A 91 9.17 -0.90 4.96
C ILE A 91 9.08 -1.08 6.47
N SER A 92 10.10 -1.62 7.15
CA SER A 92 10.05 -1.87 8.59
C SER A 92 11.43 -1.93 9.24
N SER A 93 11.51 -1.48 10.49
CA SER A 93 12.73 -1.59 11.30
C SER A 93 13.00 -3.02 11.78
N ASN A 94 12.00 -3.91 11.75
CA ASN A 94 12.14 -5.31 12.19
C ASN A 94 12.58 -6.26 11.05
N GLU A 95 12.81 -5.72 9.85
CA GLU A 95 13.27 -6.48 8.68
C GLU A 95 12.51 -7.81 8.47
N PRO A 96 11.19 -7.76 8.20
CA PRO A 96 10.37 -8.95 8.03
C PRO A 96 10.92 -9.85 6.90
N PRO A 97 10.60 -11.15 6.90
CA PRO A 97 10.89 -12.02 5.77
C PRO A 97 10.23 -11.46 4.49
N VAL A 98 11.04 -11.30 3.44
CA VAL A 98 10.59 -10.80 2.13
C VAL A 98 11.02 -11.78 1.04
N GLU A 99 10.08 -12.10 0.17
CA GLU A 99 10.29 -12.91 -1.01
C GLU A 99 9.91 -12.13 -2.27
N THR A 100 10.57 -12.43 -3.38
CA THR A 100 10.19 -11.88 -4.69
C THR A 100 9.33 -12.90 -5.42
N MET A 101 8.21 -12.45 -5.97
CA MET A 101 7.28 -13.29 -6.70
C MET A 101 7.06 -12.74 -8.11
N SER A 102 6.75 -13.62 -9.07
CA SER A 102 6.39 -13.19 -10.43
C SER A 102 4.95 -12.67 -10.48
N PRO A 103 4.63 -11.70 -11.37
CA PRO A 103 3.25 -11.24 -11.55
C PRO A 103 2.26 -12.37 -11.85
N ALA A 104 2.66 -13.36 -12.66
CA ALA A 104 1.81 -14.51 -12.99
C ALA A 104 1.58 -15.46 -11.81
N SER A 105 2.50 -15.51 -10.85
CA SER A 105 2.32 -16.27 -9.61
C SER A 105 1.40 -15.53 -8.63
N PHE A 106 1.49 -14.20 -8.58
CA PHE A 106 0.60 -13.36 -7.78
C PHE A 106 -0.85 -13.39 -8.28
N ASP A 107 -1.00 -13.28 -9.60
CA ASP A 107 -2.29 -13.17 -10.27
C ASP A 107 -2.44 -14.19 -11.41
N PRO A 108 -2.61 -15.48 -11.07
CA PRO A 108 -2.72 -16.54 -12.08
C PRO A 108 -4.02 -16.46 -12.91
N ARG A 109 -5.00 -15.64 -12.49
CA ARG A 109 -6.31 -15.49 -13.14
C ARG A 109 -6.50 -14.14 -13.82
N ASP A 110 -5.47 -13.29 -13.82
CA ASP A 110 -5.50 -11.92 -14.35
C ASP A 110 -6.62 -11.05 -13.73
N GLN A 111 -6.93 -11.30 -12.46
CA GLN A 111 -8.01 -10.61 -11.73
C GLN A 111 -7.59 -9.21 -11.25
N TYR A 112 -6.28 -8.96 -11.16
CA TYR A 112 -5.67 -7.71 -10.68
C TYR A 112 -5.00 -6.92 -11.81
N ALA A 113 -5.37 -7.16 -13.07
CA ALA A 113 -4.83 -6.43 -14.23
C ALA A 113 -4.93 -4.89 -14.08
N SER A 114 -5.99 -4.40 -13.41
CA SER A 114 -6.17 -2.98 -13.10
C SER A 114 -5.13 -2.43 -12.13
N VAL A 115 -4.69 -3.23 -11.14
CA VAL A 115 -3.61 -2.89 -10.20
C VAL A 115 -2.31 -2.71 -10.99
N PHE A 116 -1.93 -3.68 -11.82
CA PHE A 116 -0.72 -3.59 -12.64
C PHE A 116 -0.77 -2.40 -13.60
N LYS A 117 -1.93 -2.13 -14.22
CA LYS A 117 -2.12 -0.97 -15.10
C LYS A 117 -1.96 0.35 -14.33
N ALA A 118 -2.55 0.47 -13.14
CA ALA A 118 -2.46 1.66 -12.31
C ALA A 118 -1.01 1.94 -11.88
N VAL A 119 -0.27 0.90 -11.46
CA VAL A 119 1.14 1.02 -11.10
C VAL A 119 1.99 1.46 -12.29
N ARG A 120 1.77 0.89 -13.48
CA ARG A 120 2.46 1.34 -14.70
C ARG A 120 2.10 2.77 -15.07
N ALA A 121 0.83 3.16 -14.98
CA ALA A 121 0.38 4.51 -15.28
C ALA A 121 0.94 5.55 -14.29
N ALA A 122 1.13 5.17 -13.02
CA ALA A 122 1.71 6.03 -11.99
C ALA A 122 3.17 6.41 -12.27
N VAL A 123 3.92 5.58 -13.01
CA VAL A 123 5.32 5.80 -13.37
C VAL A 123 5.48 6.28 -14.82
N GLY A 124 4.85 5.59 -15.77
CA GLY A 124 4.99 5.85 -17.20
C GLY A 124 4.18 7.03 -17.71
N GLY A 125 3.10 7.44 -17.02
CA GLY A 125 2.21 8.50 -17.50
C GLY A 125 1.44 8.09 -18.76
N SER A 126 2.04 8.21 -19.94
CA SER A 126 1.42 7.91 -21.26
C SER A 126 1.34 6.40 -21.53
N GLU A 127 0.34 5.95 -22.31
CA GLU A 127 0.17 4.51 -22.62
C GLU A 127 1.38 3.87 -23.33
N VAL A 128 2.11 4.65 -24.13
CA VAL A 128 3.33 4.18 -24.83
C VAL A 128 4.47 3.91 -23.85
N ASP A 129 4.60 4.76 -22.83
CA ASP A 129 5.63 4.66 -21.80
C ASP A 129 5.30 3.55 -20.79
N GLN A 130 4.00 3.26 -20.57
CA GLN A 130 3.53 2.19 -19.67
C GLN A 130 3.96 0.79 -20.11
N ALA A 131 4.08 0.53 -21.42
CA ALA A 131 4.44 -0.78 -21.95
C ALA A 131 5.88 -1.21 -21.59
N GLY A 132 6.76 -0.23 -21.32
CA GLY A 132 8.15 -0.47 -20.89
C GLY A 132 8.36 -0.46 -19.38
N VAL A 133 7.31 -0.26 -18.57
CA VAL A 133 7.44 -0.21 -17.11
C VAL A 133 7.46 -1.62 -16.52
N ASP A 134 8.63 -2.00 -16.01
CA ASP A 134 8.81 -3.20 -15.21
C ASP A 134 8.09 -3.08 -13.86
N VAL A 135 7.32 -4.11 -13.52
CA VAL A 135 6.62 -4.24 -12.24
C VAL A 135 7.13 -5.46 -11.50
N LYS A 136 7.39 -5.32 -10.21
CA LYS A 136 7.82 -6.41 -9.32
C LYS A 136 6.82 -6.60 -8.20
N VAL A 137 6.66 -7.86 -7.79
CA VAL A 137 5.84 -8.24 -6.64
C VAL A 137 6.74 -8.73 -5.51
N TYR A 138 6.57 -8.14 -4.32
CA TYR A 138 7.18 -8.62 -3.08
C TYR A 138 6.11 -9.21 -2.18
N ARG A 139 6.38 -10.39 -1.61
CA ARG A 139 5.58 -11.02 -0.55
C ARG A 139 6.30 -10.77 0.77
N VAL A 140 5.62 -10.19 1.75
CA VAL A 140 6.19 -9.79 3.04
C VAL A 140 5.42 -10.50 4.14
N GLU A 141 6.12 -11.22 5.01
CA GLU A 141 5.51 -11.86 6.18
C GLU A 141 5.47 -10.89 7.35
N VAL A 142 4.27 -10.45 7.71
CA VAL A 142 4.05 -9.39 8.70
C VAL A 142 3.60 -9.96 10.04
N GLY A 143 2.93 -11.12 10.01
CA GLY A 143 2.49 -11.85 11.21
C GLY A 143 2.39 -13.35 10.95
N SER A 144 1.97 -14.11 11.95
CA SER A 144 1.93 -15.59 11.89
C SER A 144 1.03 -16.16 10.80
N SER A 145 -0.02 -15.43 10.43
CA SER A 145 -0.98 -15.79 9.38
C SER A 145 -1.27 -14.60 8.46
N THR A 146 -0.39 -13.59 8.45
CA THR A 146 -0.63 -12.33 7.75
C THR A 146 0.53 -12.02 6.83
N VAL A 147 0.17 -11.84 5.56
CA VAL A 147 1.10 -11.58 4.48
C VAL A 147 0.67 -10.29 3.78
N GLU A 148 1.64 -9.49 3.39
CA GLU A 148 1.40 -8.35 2.51
C GLU A 148 2.01 -8.59 1.14
N TYR A 149 1.22 -8.30 0.12
CA TYR A 149 1.65 -8.34 -1.28
C TYR A 149 1.85 -6.92 -1.78
N TRP A 150 3.07 -6.63 -2.24
CA TRP A 150 3.49 -5.31 -2.70
C TRP A 150 3.76 -5.35 -4.19
N VAL A 151 2.92 -4.69 -4.98
CA VAL A 151 3.05 -4.54 -6.43
C VAL A 151 3.63 -3.16 -6.73
N VAL A 152 4.91 -3.09 -7.11
CA VAL A 152 5.67 -1.83 -7.21
C VAL A 152 6.43 -1.70 -8.53
N ALA A 153 6.60 -0.46 -8.97
CA ALA A 153 7.42 -0.06 -10.11
C ALA A 153 8.49 0.97 -9.69
N LEU A 154 9.58 1.04 -10.47
CA LEU A 154 10.63 2.03 -10.26
C LEU A 154 10.27 3.35 -10.94
N ASP A 155 10.19 4.42 -10.17
CA ASP A 155 10.05 5.79 -10.68
C ASP A 155 11.43 6.39 -10.95
N ALA A 156 11.61 6.98 -12.13
CA ALA A 156 12.83 7.67 -12.53
C ALA A 156 13.18 8.84 -11.59
N GLY A 157 12.21 9.34 -10.81
CA GLY A 157 12.40 10.29 -9.73
C GLY A 157 13.16 9.76 -8.50
N GLY A 158 13.48 8.46 -8.43
CA GLY A 158 14.14 7.85 -7.27
C GLY A 158 13.16 7.34 -6.22
N ARG A 159 12.03 6.80 -6.66
CA ARG A 159 10.98 6.29 -5.77
C ARG A 159 10.53 4.91 -6.22
N LEU A 160 9.97 4.15 -5.31
CA LEU A 160 9.17 2.96 -5.58
C LEU A 160 7.71 3.36 -5.47
N VAL A 161 6.96 3.15 -6.53
CA VAL A 161 5.57 3.57 -6.63
C VAL A 161 4.71 2.36 -6.92
N GLY A 162 3.62 2.16 -6.19
CA GLY A 162 2.88 0.91 -6.27
C GLY A 162 1.60 0.84 -5.46
N LEU A 163 1.09 -0.38 -5.33
CA LEU A 163 -0.02 -0.73 -4.45
C LEU A 163 0.40 -1.90 -3.57
N LYS A 164 -0.09 -1.94 -2.32
CA LYS A 164 0.01 -3.11 -1.44
C LYS A 164 -1.37 -3.61 -1.05
N ALA A 165 -1.50 -4.90 -0.78
CA ALA A 165 -2.68 -5.45 -0.15
C ALA A 165 -2.28 -6.47 0.90
N GLN A 166 -3.09 -6.57 1.95
CA GLN A 166 -2.92 -7.56 3.01
C GLN A 166 -3.76 -8.80 2.67
N GLY A 167 -3.21 -9.97 2.97
CA GLY A 167 -3.89 -11.25 2.89
C GLY A 167 -3.69 -12.04 4.17
N VAL A 168 -4.67 -12.89 4.48
CA VAL A 168 -4.57 -13.89 5.55
C VAL A 168 -4.32 -15.26 4.92
N GLU A 169 -3.32 -15.96 5.43
CA GLU A 169 -2.99 -17.33 5.06
C GLU A 169 -3.17 -18.22 6.31
N THR A 170 -4.16 -19.10 6.26
CA THR A 170 -4.52 -20.03 7.35
C THR A 170 -4.19 -21.47 6.99
#